data_AF-A0A0H2M6C1-F1
#
_entry.id   AF-A0A0H2M6C1-F1
#
_cell.length_a   1.000
_cell.length_b   1.000
_cell.length_c   1.000
_cell.angle_alpha   90.00
_cell.angle_beta   90.00
_cell.angle_gamma   90.00
#
_symmetry.space_group_name_H-M   'P 1'
#
loop_
_entity.id
_entity.type
_entity.pdbx_description
1 polymer ?
#
loop_
_entity_poly.entity_id
_entity_poly.type
_entity_poly.pdbx_seq_one_letter_code
_entity_poly.pdbx_strand_id
1 'polypeptide(L)'
;MRFRTALISIALVAASVSASAQSDLLGKFKDQMGSSGSGSALGENLGFKMPAIGSSTMGNAAGVLQYCVKNNYLGGDAASVKDKLMAKITGQKQQETGFASGAKGLLKGGDGKTLNLKMLSSKVKEKACDYVLKNASSLV
;
A
#
# COMPACT_ATOMS: atom_id res chain seq x y z
N MET A 1 -40.48 52.05 39.09
CA MET A 1 -39.30 52.92 39.36
C MET A 1 -38.18 52.49 38.43
N ARG A 2 -37.49 53.46 37.83
CA ARG A 2 -36.41 53.32 36.84
C ARG A 2 -35.05 53.29 37.55
N PHE A 3 -34.07 52.54 37.04
CA PHE A 3 -32.62 52.83 36.88
C PHE A 3 -31.99 51.60 36.18
N ARG A 4 -31.68 51.60 34.88
CA ARG A 4 -30.56 52.21 34.10
C ARG A 4 -29.18 51.53 34.28
N THR A 5 -28.67 51.01 33.14
CA THR A 5 -27.24 50.81 32.72
C THR A 5 -26.43 49.71 33.45
N ALA A 6 -25.51 48.93 32.84
CA ALA A 6 -24.73 49.09 31.61
C ALA A 6 -24.31 47.74 30.97
N LEU A 7 -23.90 47.87 29.70
CA LEU A 7 -23.46 46.91 28.69
C LEU A 7 -22.11 46.23 28.99
N ILE A 8 -21.97 44.93 28.68
CA ILE A 8 -20.73 44.33 28.15
C ILE A 8 -21.10 43.33 27.06
N SER A 9 -20.73 43.65 25.82
CA SER A 9 -20.91 42.84 24.63
C SER A 9 -19.82 41.77 24.53
N ILE A 10 -20.20 40.50 24.38
CA ILE A 10 -19.31 39.46 23.84
C ILE A 10 -19.97 38.96 22.56
N ALA A 11 -19.39 39.38 21.44
CA ALA A 11 -19.76 38.87 20.13
C ALA A 11 -19.22 37.43 20.00
N LEU A 12 -20.12 36.45 20.11
CA LEU A 12 -19.83 35.09 19.68
C LEU A 12 -20.30 34.94 18.23
N VAL A 13 -19.35 35.04 17.31
CA VAL A 13 -19.55 34.61 15.92
C VAL A 13 -19.53 33.08 15.91
N ALA A 14 -20.64 32.48 15.50
CA ALA A 14 -20.63 31.15 14.90
C ALA A 14 -21.65 31.13 13.76
N ALA A 15 -21.14 31.30 12.55
CA ALA A 15 -21.90 31.16 11.33
C ALA A 15 -22.40 29.71 11.20
N SER A 16 -23.72 29.57 11.04
CA SER A 16 -24.34 28.35 10.53
C SER A 16 -24.02 28.20 9.05
N VAL A 17 -23.28 27.15 8.69
CA VAL A 17 -23.28 26.62 7.33
C VAL A 17 -23.37 25.09 7.40
N SER A 18 -24.48 24.56 6.89
CA SER A 18 -24.62 23.17 6.52
C SER A 18 -23.83 22.94 5.24
N ALA A 19 -22.87 22.02 5.25
CA ALA A 19 -22.37 21.38 4.04
C ALA A 19 -21.70 20.04 4.40
N SER A 20 -22.40 18.95 4.10
CA SER A 20 -21.83 17.62 3.97
C SER A 20 -20.73 17.62 2.92
N ALA A 21 -19.47 17.43 3.33
CA ALA A 21 -18.36 17.18 2.42
C ALA A 21 -17.37 16.20 3.08
N GLN A 22 -17.71 14.91 3.06
CA GLN A 22 -16.84 13.83 3.52
C GLN A 22 -15.93 13.29 2.39
N SER A 23 -15.67 14.10 1.35
CA SER A 23 -14.95 13.68 0.15
C SER A 23 -13.50 14.20 0.07
N ASP A 24 -13.11 15.18 0.88
CA ASP A 24 -11.78 15.81 0.82
C ASP A 24 -10.67 15.03 1.53
N LEU A 25 -11.00 14.15 2.49
CA LEU A 25 -10.01 13.28 3.15
C LEU A 25 -9.53 12.15 2.24
N LEU A 26 -10.36 11.70 1.31
CA LEU A 26 -10.00 10.65 0.35
C LEU A 26 -9.16 11.23 -0.80
N GLY A 27 -9.36 12.52 -1.14
CA GLY A 27 -8.53 13.24 -2.12
C GLY A 27 -7.10 13.47 -1.63
N LYS A 28 -6.91 13.91 -0.37
CA LYS A 28 -5.55 14.12 0.17
C LYS A 28 -4.76 12.84 0.42
N PHE A 29 -5.43 11.69 0.59
CA PHE A 29 -4.75 10.39 0.60
C PHE A 29 -4.29 9.97 -0.81
N LYS A 30 -5.00 10.41 -1.87
CA LYS A 30 -4.64 10.14 -3.27
C LYS A 30 -3.46 10.99 -3.73
N ASP A 31 -3.40 12.28 -3.39
CA ASP A 31 -2.33 13.18 -3.86
C ASP A 31 -0.97 12.90 -3.19
N GLN A 32 -0.93 12.35 -1.98
CA GLN A 32 0.31 11.83 -1.38
C GLN A 32 0.70 10.44 -1.91
N MET A 33 -0.17 9.81 -2.71
CA MET A 33 -0.04 8.49 -3.32
C MET A 33 -0.01 8.57 -4.86
N GLY A 34 0.18 9.77 -5.42
CA GLY A 34 0.13 10.04 -6.86
C GLY A 34 1.47 10.42 -7.50
N SER A 35 2.56 10.52 -6.73
CA SER A 35 3.87 10.85 -7.27
C SER A 35 4.80 9.64 -7.25
N SER A 36 5.03 9.11 -8.45
CA SER A 36 6.12 8.23 -8.87
C SER A 36 7.23 7.99 -7.84
N GLY A 37 7.39 6.72 -7.43
CA GLY A 37 8.65 6.22 -6.88
C GLY A 37 8.76 6.19 -5.35
N SER A 38 7.79 5.59 -4.65
CA SER A 38 7.94 5.33 -3.21
C SER A 38 7.94 3.83 -2.88
N GLY A 39 8.84 3.09 -3.52
CA GLY A 39 9.30 1.79 -3.04
C GLY A 39 10.36 1.90 -1.93
N SER A 40 10.98 3.08 -1.78
CA SER A 40 12.16 3.27 -0.92
C SER A 40 11.82 3.57 0.54
N ALA A 41 10.75 4.33 0.80
CA ALA A 41 10.44 4.83 2.15
C ALA A 41 10.17 3.72 3.19
N LEU A 42 9.60 2.58 2.76
CA LEU A 42 9.33 1.47 3.67
C LEU A 42 10.55 0.55 3.88
N GLY A 43 11.48 0.51 2.92
CA GLY A 43 12.73 -0.25 3.04
C GLY A 43 13.73 0.42 3.98
N GLU A 44 13.86 1.75 3.90
CA GLU A 44 14.73 2.51 4.80
C GLU A 44 14.35 2.34 6.28
N ASN A 45 13.06 2.24 6.61
CA ASN A 45 12.60 2.02 7.98
C ASN A 45 12.83 0.58 8.50
N LEU A 46 13.10 -0.38 7.62
CA LEU A 46 13.39 -1.78 7.99
C LEU A 46 14.89 -2.09 8.03
N GLY A 47 15.76 -1.12 7.71
CA GLY A 47 17.21 -1.33 7.57
C GLY A 47 17.60 -2.15 6.35
N PHE A 48 16.65 -2.45 5.44
CA PHE A 48 16.88 -3.21 4.21
C PHE A 48 16.22 -2.52 3.02
N LYS A 49 16.99 -2.26 1.95
CA LYS A 49 16.42 -1.76 0.69
C LYS A 49 15.48 -2.81 0.10
N MET A 50 14.19 -2.51 0.09
CA MET A 50 13.18 -3.35 -0.54
C MET A 50 13.37 -3.38 -2.06
N PRO A 51 13.19 -4.54 -2.73
CA PRO A 51 13.23 -4.61 -4.18
C PRO A 51 12.15 -3.73 -4.84
N ALA A 52 12.47 -3.13 -5.97
CA ALA A 52 11.54 -2.29 -6.73
C ALA A 52 10.50 -3.17 -7.45
N ILE A 53 9.22 -2.93 -7.18
CA ILE A 53 8.10 -3.66 -7.79
C ILE A 53 7.50 -2.81 -8.91
N GLY A 54 7.28 -3.42 -10.06
CA GLY A 54 6.70 -2.76 -11.24
C GLY A 54 6.19 -3.77 -12.25
N SER A 55 5.85 -3.31 -13.45
CA SER A 55 5.23 -4.13 -14.50
C SER A 55 6.07 -5.36 -14.88
N SER A 56 7.40 -5.22 -14.91
CA SER A 56 8.34 -6.30 -15.24
C SER A 56 8.46 -7.37 -14.16
N THR A 57 8.08 -7.06 -12.91
CA THR A 57 8.12 -7.97 -11.76
C THR A 57 6.73 -8.33 -11.23
N MET A 58 5.68 -7.95 -11.96
CA MET A 58 4.28 -8.16 -11.61
C MET A 58 3.98 -9.63 -11.27
N GLY A 59 4.45 -10.57 -12.10
CA GLY A 59 4.24 -11.98 -11.84
C GLY A 59 4.97 -12.47 -10.60
N ASN A 60 6.19 -11.97 -10.35
CA ASN A 60 6.91 -12.27 -9.12
C ASN A 60 6.20 -11.72 -7.88
N ALA A 61 5.73 -10.47 -7.92
CA ALA A 61 4.95 -9.87 -6.85
C ALA A 61 3.69 -10.69 -6.54
N ALA A 62 2.95 -11.12 -7.57
CA ALA A 62 1.78 -11.98 -7.40
C ALA A 62 2.12 -13.33 -6.74
N GLY A 63 3.26 -13.92 -7.10
CA GLY A 63 3.74 -15.15 -6.47
C GLY A 63 4.09 -14.93 -5.00
N VAL A 64 4.73 -13.81 -4.67
CA VAL A 64 5.03 -13.46 -3.27
C VAL A 64 3.74 -13.24 -2.49
N LEU A 65 2.72 -12.59 -3.06
CA LEU A 65 1.40 -12.49 -2.41
C LEU A 65 0.79 -13.85 -2.13
N GLN A 66 0.88 -14.80 -3.07
CA GLN A 66 0.42 -16.17 -2.81
C GLN A 66 1.20 -16.83 -1.67
N TYR A 67 2.52 -16.66 -1.62
CA TYR A 67 3.33 -17.13 -0.50
C TYR A 67 2.87 -16.49 0.83
N CYS A 68 2.64 -15.18 0.84
CA CYS A 68 2.20 -14.45 2.02
C CYS A 68 0.85 -14.92 2.54
N VAL A 69 -0.15 -15.09 1.67
CA VAL A 69 -1.47 -15.61 2.04
C VAL A 69 -1.36 -17.06 2.54
N LYS A 70 -0.62 -17.92 1.83
CA LYS A 70 -0.44 -19.34 2.22
C LYS A 70 0.20 -19.50 3.61
N ASN A 71 1.06 -18.56 4.01
CA ASN A 71 1.75 -18.59 5.30
C ASN A 71 1.08 -17.70 6.36
N ASN A 72 -0.13 -17.18 6.11
CA ASN A 72 -0.86 -16.28 7.02
C ASN A 72 -0.13 -14.97 7.37
N TYR A 73 0.68 -14.43 6.46
CA TYR A 73 1.32 -13.10 6.62
C TYR A 73 0.45 -11.95 6.07
N LEU A 74 -0.57 -12.25 5.26
CA LEU A 74 -1.56 -11.30 4.73
C LEU A 74 -2.96 -11.91 4.67
N GLY A 75 -3.97 -11.04 4.75
CA GLY A 75 -5.39 -11.40 4.70
C GLY A 75 -6.07 -11.22 3.33
N GLY A 76 -7.39 -11.08 3.36
CA GLY A 76 -8.30 -11.19 2.20
C GLY A 76 -8.00 -10.27 1.01
N ASP A 77 -7.50 -9.07 1.23
CA ASP A 77 -7.15 -8.12 0.15
C ASP A 77 -6.03 -8.66 -0.76
N ALA A 78 -5.10 -9.44 -0.20
CA ALA A 78 -3.99 -10.00 -0.96
C ALA A 78 -4.42 -11.08 -1.95
N ALA A 79 -5.49 -11.83 -1.65
CA ALA A 79 -6.04 -12.81 -2.58
C ALA A 79 -6.58 -12.11 -3.83
N SER A 80 -7.43 -11.09 -3.66
CA SER A 80 -8.02 -10.32 -4.75
C SER A 80 -6.97 -9.67 -5.66
N VAL A 81 -5.93 -9.06 -5.07
CA VAL A 81 -4.84 -8.44 -5.85
C VAL A 81 -4.01 -9.51 -6.57
N LYS A 82 -3.71 -10.64 -5.93
CA LYS A 82 -3.04 -11.80 -6.55
C LYS A 82 -3.83 -12.31 -7.76
N ASP A 83 -5.15 -12.47 -7.65
CA ASP A 83 -6.00 -12.96 -8.76
C ASP A 83 -6.05 -11.96 -9.93
N LYS A 84 -6.12 -10.65 -9.65
CA LYS A 84 -6.04 -9.60 -10.69
C LYS A 84 -4.68 -9.58 -11.40
N LEU A 85 -3.58 -9.75 -10.66
CA LEU A 85 -2.25 -9.85 -11.26
C LEU A 85 -2.13 -11.12 -12.13
N MET A 86 -2.63 -12.27 -11.65
CA MET A 86 -2.66 -13.52 -12.42
C MET A 86 -3.35 -13.37 -13.77
N ALA A 87 -4.49 -12.67 -13.80
CA ALA A 87 -5.20 -12.41 -15.04
C ALA A 87 -4.38 -11.59 -16.04
N LYS A 88 -3.54 -10.65 -15.58
CA LYS A 88 -2.68 -9.82 -16.46
C LYS A 88 -1.44 -10.55 -16.96
N ILE A 89 -0.91 -11.51 -16.19
CA ILE A 89 0.35 -12.17 -16.52
C ILE A 89 0.19 -13.50 -17.27
N THR A 90 -1.04 -14.01 -17.38
CA THR A 90 -1.30 -15.28 -18.07
C THR A 90 -0.87 -15.18 -19.53
N GLY A 91 -0.08 -16.15 -20.00
CA GLY A 91 0.50 -16.13 -21.35
C GLY A 91 1.84 -15.37 -21.47
N GLN A 92 2.33 -14.74 -20.40
CA GLN A 92 3.62 -14.05 -20.36
C GLN A 92 4.67 -14.92 -19.66
N LYS A 93 5.44 -15.71 -20.43
CA LYS A 93 6.44 -16.67 -19.89
C LYS A 93 7.38 -16.07 -18.83
N GLN A 94 7.84 -14.84 -19.03
CA GLN A 94 8.74 -14.17 -18.08
C GLN A 94 8.04 -13.85 -16.74
N GLN A 95 6.77 -13.46 -16.78
CA GLN A 95 6.02 -13.19 -15.57
C GLN A 95 5.58 -14.48 -14.87
N GLU A 96 5.27 -15.56 -15.62
CA GLU A 96 4.99 -16.87 -15.04
C GLU A 96 6.20 -17.48 -14.33
N THR A 97 7.41 -17.36 -14.91
CA THR A 97 8.65 -17.76 -14.22
C THR A 97 8.93 -16.90 -12.99
N GLY A 98 8.64 -15.59 -13.08
CA GLY A 98 8.63 -14.68 -11.93
C GLY A 98 7.69 -15.16 -10.82
N PHE A 99 6.47 -15.54 -11.18
CA PHE A 99 5.45 -16.05 -10.26
C PHE A 99 5.90 -17.31 -9.52
N ALA A 100 6.41 -18.30 -10.23
CA ALA A 100 6.93 -19.51 -9.62
C ALA A 100 8.06 -19.22 -8.61
N SER A 101 8.90 -18.21 -8.88
CA SER A 101 9.93 -17.75 -7.94
C SER A 101 9.31 -17.05 -6.73
N GLY A 102 8.31 -16.19 -6.96
CA GLY A 102 7.60 -15.47 -5.90
C GLY A 102 6.87 -16.40 -4.94
N ALA A 103 6.21 -17.43 -5.47
CA ALA A 103 5.49 -18.45 -4.69
C ALA A 103 6.43 -19.26 -3.78
N LYS A 104 7.74 -19.27 -4.06
CA LYS A 104 8.78 -19.83 -3.20
C LYS A 104 9.32 -18.85 -2.15
N GLY A 105 8.73 -17.65 -2.04
CA GLY A 105 9.15 -16.61 -1.11
C GLY A 105 10.36 -15.79 -1.58
N LEU A 106 10.62 -15.74 -2.89
CA LEU A 106 11.69 -14.92 -3.47
C LEU A 106 11.08 -13.69 -4.16
N LEU A 107 11.26 -12.52 -3.57
CA LEU A 107 10.88 -11.25 -4.15
C LEU A 107 12.03 -10.70 -5.01
N LYS A 108 11.84 -10.66 -6.33
CA LYS A 108 12.79 -10.13 -7.31
C LYS A 108 12.33 -8.76 -7.78
N GLY A 109 13.18 -7.76 -7.61
CA GLY A 109 12.93 -6.39 -8.05
C GLY A 109 13.39 -6.14 -9.49
N GLY A 110 12.80 -5.14 -10.13
CA GLY A 110 13.20 -4.69 -11.47
C GLY A 110 14.61 -4.09 -11.50
N ASP A 111 15.11 -3.71 -10.33
CA ASP A 111 16.46 -3.21 -10.07
C ASP A 111 17.51 -4.32 -9.88
N GLY A 112 17.13 -5.59 -10.13
CA GLY A 112 18.03 -6.74 -10.05
C GLY A 112 18.26 -7.28 -8.64
N LYS A 113 17.78 -6.58 -7.60
CA LYS A 113 17.83 -7.07 -6.22
C LYS A 113 16.85 -8.22 -6.00
N THR A 114 17.24 -9.15 -5.11
CA THR A 114 16.36 -10.24 -4.66
C THR A 114 16.32 -10.25 -3.14
N LEU A 115 15.11 -10.28 -2.59
CA LEU A 115 14.85 -10.49 -1.17
C LEU A 115 14.29 -11.90 -0.96
N ASN A 116 14.92 -12.67 -0.09
CA ASN A 116 14.46 -14.01 0.27
C ASN A 116 13.66 -13.96 1.57
N LEU A 117 12.33 -13.96 1.46
CA LEU A 117 11.43 -13.91 2.61
C LEU A 117 11.61 -15.11 3.54
N LYS A 118 12.14 -16.24 3.06
CA LYS A 118 12.34 -17.43 3.91
C LYS A 118 13.39 -17.22 5.00
N MET A 119 14.37 -16.35 4.75
CA MET A 119 15.49 -16.09 5.67
C MET A 119 15.16 -14.99 6.70
N LEU A 120 14.01 -14.33 6.56
CA LEU A 120 13.58 -13.24 7.44
C LEU A 120 12.78 -13.76 8.63
N SER A 121 12.69 -12.98 9.71
CA SER A 121 11.76 -13.25 10.83
C SER A 121 10.31 -12.99 10.42
N SER A 122 9.34 -13.65 11.06
CA SER A 122 7.90 -13.54 10.71
C SER A 122 7.39 -12.10 10.67
N LYS A 123 7.77 -11.25 11.63
CA LYS A 123 7.46 -9.80 11.64
C LYS A 123 7.91 -9.08 10.37
N VAL A 124 9.11 -9.39 9.88
CA VAL A 124 9.67 -8.77 8.68
C VAL A 124 9.00 -9.32 7.43
N LYS A 125 8.64 -10.61 7.42
CA LYS A 125 7.85 -11.21 6.34
C LYS A 125 6.50 -10.51 6.21
N GLU A 126 5.78 -10.29 7.31
CA GLU A 126 4.51 -9.53 7.29
C GLU A 126 4.69 -8.14 6.67
N LYS A 127 5.74 -7.40 7.06
CA LYS A 127 6.03 -6.07 6.48
C LYS A 127 6.43 -6.13 5.01
N ALA A 128 7.24 -7.10 4.61
CA ALA A 128 7.61 -7.31 3.21
C ALA A 128 6.39 -7.71 2.37
N CYS A 129 5.52 -8.55 2.91
CA CYS A 129 4.26 -8.93 2.28
C CYS A 129 3.33 -7.71 2.13
N ASP A 130 3.16 -6.89 3.18
CA ASP A 130 2.37 -5.65 3.14
C ASP A 130 2.92 -4.66 2.10
N TYR A 131 4.24 -4.52 2.01
CA TYR A 131 4.91 -3.75 0.96
C TYR A 131 4.54 -4.26 -0.43
N VAL A 132 4.65 -5.58 -0.66
CA VAL A 132 4.32 -6.18 -1.95
C VAL A 132 2.86 -5.95 -2.30
N LEU A 133 1.95 -6.12 -1.33
CA LEU A 133 0.53 -5.88 -1.54
C LEU A 133 0.26 -4.44 -1.96
N LYS A 134 0.78 -3.47 -1.23
CA LYS A 134 0.60 -2.04 -1.54
C LYS A 134 1.13 -1.66 -2.91
N ASN A 135 2.35 -2.09 -3.23
CA ASN A 135 2.97 -1.75 -4.52
C ASN A 135 2.31 -2.50 -5.69
N ALA A 136 1.99 -3.77 -5.52
CA ALA A 136 1.35 -4.56 -6.57
C ALA A 136 -0.12 -4.16 -6.79
N SER A 137 -0.80 -3.63 -5.76
CA SER A 137 -2.14 -3.04 -5.91
C SER A 137 -2.15 -1.83 -6.85
N SER A 138 -1.04 -1.11 -6.96
CA SER A 138 -0.92 0.00 -7.92
C SER A 138 -0.77 -0.47 -9.38
N LEU A 139 -0.59 -1.78 -9.61
CA LEU A 139 -0.37 -2.36 -10.94
C LEU A 139 -1.60 -3.09 -11.49
N VAL A 140 -2.65 -3.27 -10.68
CA VAL A 140 -3.87 -4.00 -11.06
C VAL A 140 -4.94 -3.10 -11.66
#